data_AF-A0A1E7HJB3-F1
#
_entry.id   AF-A0A1E7HJB3-F1
#
_cell.length_a   1.000
_cell.length_b   1.000
_cell.length_c   1.000
_cell.angle_alpha   90.00
_cell.angle_beta   90.00
_cell.angle_gamma   90.00
#
_symmetry.space_group_name_H-M   'P 1'
#
loop_
_entity.id
_entity.type
_entity.pdbx_description
1 polymer ?
#
loop_
_entity_poly.entity_id
_entity_poly.type
_entity_poly.pdbx_seq_one_letter_code
_entity_poly.pdbx_strand_id
1 'polypeptide(L)' 'MWEELTIKQKNLMVALAKEECPEVFSKKFLETYGLGPSSSIQKALKKLLKKELIQQENGSYIIYDLFFKKWIRRTW' A
#
# COMPACT_ATOMS: atom_id res chain seq x y z
N MET A 1 -3.39 15.01 2.70
CA MET A 1 -3.17 13.57 3.02
C MET A 1 -2.74 12.72 1.82
N TRP A 2 -3.58 12.46 0.80
CA TRP A 2 -3.16 11.68 -0.39
C TRP A 2 -2.07 12.39 -1.21
N GLU A 3 -2.20 13.70 -1.41
CA GLU A 3 -1.24 14.48 -2.19
C GLU A 3 0.16 14.61 -1.57
N GLU A 4 0.29 14.37 -0.27
CA GLU A 4 1.58 14.36 0.42
C GLU A 4 2.33 13.03 0.25
N LEU A 5 1.67 12.00 -0.31
CA LEU A 5 2.28 10.72 -0.56
C LEU A 5 3.16 10.78 -1.81
N THR A 6 4.37 10.27 -1.69
CA THR A 6 5.24 10.03 -2.84
C THR A 6 4.58 9.05 -3.81
N ILE A 7 4.97 9.07 -5.09
CA ILE A 7 4.45 8.13 -6.10
C ILE A 7 4.54 6.68 -5.64
N LYS A 8 5.65 6.28 -5.00
CA LYS A 8 5.82 4.92 -4.47
C LYS A 8 4.80 4.58 -3.38
N GLN A 9 4.48 5.53 -2.50
CA GLN A 9 3.47 5.35 -1.46
C GLN A 9 2.06 5.29 -2.05
N LYS A 10 1.76 6.15 -3.04
CA LYS A 10 0.49 6.10 -3.78
C LYS A 10 0.32 4.74 -4.48
N ASN A 11 1.32 4.27 -5.21
CA ASN A 11 1.27 2.96 -5.88
C ASN A 11 1.08 1.81 -4.90
N LEU A 12 1.76 1.84 -3.76
CA LEU A 12 1.58 0.83 -2.72
C LEU A 12 0.16 0.87 -2.14
N MET A 13 -0.39 2.06 -1.86
CA MET A 13 -1.77 2.20 -1.40
C MET A 13 -2.78 1.67 -2.43
N VAL A 14 -2.56 1.91 -3.73
CA VAL A 14 -3.40 1.34 -4.80
C VAL A 14 -3.32 -0.19 -4.80
N ALA A 15 -2.12 -0.75 -4.67
CA ALA A 15 -1.93 -2.20 -4.60
C ALA A 15 -2.65 -2.83 -3.40
N LEU A 16 -2.52 -2.24 -2.21
CA LEU A 16 -3.21 -2.68 -0.99
C LEU A 16 -4.74 -2.48 -1.05
N ALA A 17 -5.23 -1.55 -1.86
CA ALA A 17 -6.66 -1.33 -2.05
C ALA A 17 -7.28 -2.39 -2.98
N LYS A 18 -6.50 -2.87 -3.96
CA LYS A 18 -6.93 -3.84 -5.00
C LYS A 18 -6.86 -5.28 -4.51
N GLU A 19 -5.94 -5.62 -3.63
CA GLU A 19 -5.84 -6.96 -3.04
C GLU A 19 -6.45 -7.03 -1.63
N GLU A 20 -7.08 -8.16 -1.30
CA GLU A 20 -7.63 -8.39 0.04
C GLU A 20 -6.59 -8.96 1.00
N CYS A 21 -5.68 -9.81 0.50
CA CYS A 21 -4.58 -10.41 1.25
C CYS A 21 -3.25 -10.21 0.51
N PRO A 22 -2.71 -8.98 0.48
CA PRO A 22 -1.52 -8.68 -0.31
C PRO A 22 -0.26 -9.35 0.25
N GLU A 23 0.45 -10.07 -0.62
CA GLU A 23 1.81 -10.55 -0.35
C GLU A 23 2.83 -9.46 -0.71
N VAL A 24 2.92 -8.42 0.11
CA VAL A 24 3.64 -7.16 -0.23
C VAL A 24 5.14 -7.30 -0.58
N PHE A 25 5.75 -8.44 -0.26
CA PHE A 25 7.15 -8.76 -0.57
C PHE A 25 7.32 -9.82 -1.66
N SER A 26 6.23 -10.38 -2.18
CA SER A 26 6.32 -11.37 -3.26
C SER A 26 6.72 -10.69 -4.56
N LYS A 27 7.63 -11.32 -5.32
CA LYS A 27 8.09 -10.79 -6.61
C LYS A 27 6.91 -10.46 -7.54
N LYS A 28 5.89 -11.32 -7.55
CA LYS A 28 4.66 -11.13 -8.32
C LYS A 28 3.96 -9.82 -7.96
N PHE A 29 3.78 -9.53 -6.67
CA PHE A 29 3.15 -8.28 -6.21
C PHE A 29 3.97 -7.05 -6.62
N LEU A 30 5.31 -7.13 -6.46
CA LEU A 30 6.22 -6.03 -6.80
C LEU A 30 6.18 -5.68 -8.28
N GLU A 31 6.17 -6.69 -9.15
CA GLU A 31 6.13 -6.53 -10.60
C GLU A 31 4.75 -6.07 -11.08
N THR A 32 3.67 -6.63 -10.53
CA THR A 32 2.28 -6.29 -10.90
C THR A 32 1.97 -4.80 -10.70
N TYR A 33 2.49 -4.21 -9.62
CA TYR A 33 2.23 -2.81 -9.27
C TYR A 33 3.43 -1.88 -9.46
N GLY A 34 4.52 -2.36 -10.07
CA GLY A 34 5.72 -1.56 -10.36
C GLY A 34 6.33 -0.88 -9.13
N LEU A 35 6.36 -1.57 -7.98
CA LEU A 35 6.72 -0.96 -6.68
C LEU A 35 8.24 -0.84 -6.47
N GLY A 36 9.04 -1.41 -7.38
CA GLY A 36 10.49 -1.40 -7.32
C GLY A 36 11.05 -2.36 -6.26
N PRO A 37 12.30 -2.15 -5.79
CA PRO A 37 12.98 -3.10 -4.90
C PRO A 37 12.36 -3.13 -3.50
N SER A 38 12.37 -4.30 -2.85
CA SER A 38 11.75 -4.55 -1.53
C SER A 38 12.23 -3.57 -0.44
N SER A 39 13.48 -3.11 -0.49
CA SER A 39 14.03 -2.13 0.45
C SER A 39 13.35 -0.76 0.36
N SER A 40 12.91 -0.34 -0.83
CA SER A 40 12.13 0.89 -1.01
C SER A 40 10.72 0.74 -0.43
N ILE A 41 10.12 -0.44 -0.58
CA ILE A 41 8.76 -0.73 -0.13
C ILE A 41 8.71 -0.84 1.39
N GLN A 42 9.70 -1.46 2.02
CA GLN A 42 9.83 -1.47 3.47
C GLN A 42 9.84 -0.05 4.05
N LYS A 43 10.55 0.90 3.40
CA LYS A 43 10.52 2.31 3.82
C LYS A 43 9.15 2.95 3.60
N ALA A 44 8.47 2.64 2.50
CA ALA A 44 7.12 3.14 2.23
C ALA A 44 6.11 2.61 3.26
N LEU A 45 6.10 1.30 3.53
CA LEU A 45 5.27 0.65 4.55
C LEU A 45 5.47 1.29 5.93
N LYS A 46 6.73 1.43 6.39
CA LYS A 46 7.04 2.07 7.68
C LYS A 46 6.48 3.50 7.78
N LYS A 47 6.59 4.29 6.70
CA LYS A 47 6.03 5.65 6.67
C LYS A 47 4.51 5.66 6.67
N LEU A 48 3.86 4.75 5.95
CA LEU A 48 2.41 4.63 5.90
C LEU A 48 1.82 4.16 7.23
N LEU A 49 2.47 3.19 7.90
CA LEU A 49 2.14 2.77 9.27
C LEU A 49 2.25 3.94 10.25
N LYS A 50 3.35 4.70 10.21
CA LYS A 50 3.53 5.87 11.08
C LYS A 50 2.49 6.98 10.83
N LYS A 51 1.94 7.05 9.62
CA LYS A 51 0.85 7.96 9.25
C LYS A 51 -0.54 7.38 9.55
N GLU A 52 -0.62 6.18 10.13
CA GLU A 52 -1.87 5.47 10.43
C GLU A 52 -2.77 5.23 9.21
N LEU A 53 -2.17 5.19 8.00
CA LEU A 53 -2.90 4.96 6.75
C LEU A 53 -3.11 3.46 6.47
N ILE A 54 -2.22 2.64 7.01
CA ILE A 54 -2.28 1.18 6.90
C ILE A 54 -2.03 0.58 8.29
N GLN A 55 -2.48 -0.66 8.48
CA GLN A 55 -2.21 -1.47 9.65
C GLN A 55 -1.70 -2.84 9.23
N GLN A 56 -0.98 -3.51 10.14
CA GLN A 56 -0.56 -4.89 9.95
C GLN A 56 -1.60 -5.81 10.59
N GLU A 57 -2.14 -6.75 9.80
CA GLU A 57 -3.13 -7.72 10.26
C GLU A 57 -2.76 -9.10 9.71
N ASN A 58 -2.68 -10.10 10.59
CA ASN A 58 -2.38 -11.50 10.24
C ASN A 58 -1.14 -11.68 9.33
N GLY A 59 -0.11 -10.86 9.53
CA GLY A 59 1.11 -10.90 8.71
C GLY A 59 1.03 -10.20 7.36
N SER A 60 -0.11 -9.61 7.01
CA SER A 60 -0.31 -8.77 5.83
C SER A 60 -0.52 -7.29 6.21
N TYR A 61 -0.67 -6.43 5.21
CA TYR A 61 -0.92 -5.00 5.37
C TYR A 61 -2.25 -4.64 4.74
N ILE A 62 -3.09 -3.91 5.49
CA ILE A 62 -4.38 -3.43 4.99
C ILE A 62 -4.55 -1.95 5.23
N ILE A 63 -5.35 -1.30 4.40
CA ILE A 63 -5.76 0.09 4.60
C ILE A 63 -6.77 0.12 5.75
N TYR A 64 -6.47 0.92 6.78
CA TYR A 64 -7.30 1.02 7.98
C TYR A 64 -8.68 1.64 7.67
N ASP A 65 -8.70 2.73 6.91
CA ASP A 65 -9.94 3.44 6.57
C ASP A 65 -10.63 2.82 5.34
N LEU A 66 -11.82 2.24 5.57
CA LEU A 66 -12.65 1.64 4.52
C LEU A 66 -13.17 2.65 3.49
N PHE A 67 -13.46 3.89 3.88
CA PHE A 67 -13.83 4.95 2.94
C PHE A 67 -12.64 5.33 2.07
N PHE A 68 -11.45 5.43 2.67
CA PHE A 68 -10.23 5.73 1.91
C PHE A 68 -9.88 4.61 0.94
N LYS A 69 -9.99 3.34 1.37
CA LYS A 69 -9.84 2.16 0.50
C LYS A 69 -10.82 2.21 -0.68
N LYS A 70 -12.10 2.50 -0.42
CA LYS A 70 -13.13 2.63 -1.47
C LYS A 70 -12.85 3.80 -2.42
N TRP A 71 -12.41 4.94 -1.90
CA TRP A 71 -12.06 6.10 -2.70
C TRP A 71 -10.89 5.81 -3.64
N ILE A 72 -9.84 5.13 -3.16
CA ILE A 72 -8.71 4.70 -3.99
C ILE A 72 -9.19 3.78 -5.12
N ARG A 73 -9.98 2.74 -4.81
CA ARG A 73 -10.51 1.79 -5.81
C ARG A 73 -11.40 2.43 -6.88
N ARG A 74 -12.07 3.55 -6.55
CA ARG A 74 -12.93 4.28 -7.48
C ARG A 74 -12.13 5.22 -8.39
N THR A 75 -10.97 5.67 -7.93
CA THR A 75 -10.16 6.71 -8.60
C THR A 75 -8.99 6.12 -9.40
N TRP A 76 -8.47 4.94 -9.00
CA TRP A 76 -7.25 4.31 -9.51
C TRP A 76 -7.40 2.79 -9.69
#